data_AF-A0A951T0R7-F1
#
_entry.id   AF-A0A951T0R7-F1
#
_cell.length_a   1.000
_cell.length_b   1.000
_cell.length_c   1.000
_cell.angle_alpha   90.00
_cell.angle_beta   90.00
_cell.angle_gamma   90.00
#
_symmetry.space_group_name_H-M   'P 1'
#
loop_
_entity.id
_entity.type
_entity.pdbx_description
1 polymer ?
#
loop_
_entity_poly.entity_id
_entity_poly.type
_entity_poly.pdbx_seq_one_letter_code
_entity_poly.pdbx_strand_id
1 'polypeptide(L)'
;MAATYNCLPEGETLAELVAREGIESIDILLCRNEAPEGAAETRFEVCAPHLAEIACIYAVTATGEATPVHDVDLTSAGADQLAATVRALFVAILDARRDAPDAAQRHQAEQDAISALSQSIE
;
A
#
# COMPACT_ATOMS: atom_id res chain seq x y z
N MET A 1 16.60 -10.67 -3.98
CA MET A 1 15.25 -11.26 -3.87
C MET A 1 14.28 -10.11 -3.74
N ALA A 2 13.17 -10.10 -4.48
CA ALA A 2 12.08 -9.17 -4.20
C ALA A 2 11.51 -9.50 -2.82
N ALA A 3 11.23 -8.48 -2.01
CA ALA A 3 10.55 -8.68 -0.73
C ALA A 3 9.13 -9.21 -0.99
N THR A 4 8.72 -10.24 -0.26
CA THR A 4 7.35 -10.77 -0.28
C THR A 4 6.54 -10.05 0.79
N TYR A 5 5.36 -9.56 0.44
CA TYR A 5 4.47 -8.86 1.36
C TYR A 5 3.34 -9.80 1.78
N ASN A 6 3.23 -10.07 3.08
CA ASN A 6 2.34 -11.12 3.62
C ASN A 6 0.83 -10.80 3.51
N CYS A 7 0.45 -9.54 3.27
CA CYS A 7 -0.94 -9.15 3.13
C CYS A 7 -1.37 -8.94 1.67
N LEU A 8 -0.42 -9.01 0.72
CA LEU A 8 -0.72 -8.87 -0.70
C LEU A 8 -0.94 -10.24 -1.35
N PRO A 9 -1.71 -10.31 -2.45
CA PRO A 9 -1.77 -11.47 -3.32
C PRO A 9 -0.37 -11.96 -3.71
N GLU A 10 -0.24 -13.27 -3.89
CA GLU A 10 1.04 -13.89 -4.24
C GLU A 10 1.63 -13.26 -5.53
N GLY A 11 2.85 -12.74 -5.41
CA GLY A 11 3.58 -12.13 -6.52
C GLY A 11 3.21 -10.68 -6.83
N GLU A 12 2.19 -10.09 -6.18
CA GLU A 12 1.86 -8.69 -6.37
C GLU A 12 2.98 -7.79 -5.81
N THR A 13 3.37 -6.81 -6.62
CA THR A 13 4.37 -5.81 -6.28
C THR A 13 3.72 -4.55 -5.71
N LEU A 14 4.49 -3.76 -4.95
CA LEU A 14 4.00 -2.47 -4.45
C LEU A 14 3.66 -1.49 -5.57
N ALA A 15 4.36 -1.55 -6.71
CA ALA A 15 4.07 -0.69 -7.85
C ALA A 15 2.71 -1.02 -8.48
N GLU A 16 2.39 -2.31 -8.60
CA GLU A 16 1.08 -2.78 -9.07
C GLU A 16 -0.03 -2.36 -8.10
N LEU A 17 0.17 -2.55 -6.79
CA LEU A 17 -0.77 -2.08 -5.76
C LEU A 17 -1.02 -0.57 -5.88
N VAL A 18 0.05 0.24 -5.92
CA VAL A 18 -0.05 1.70 -5.99
C VAL A 18 -0.80 2.16 -7.24
N ALA A 19 -0.47 1.59 -8.40
CA ALA A 19 -1.10 1.95 -9.67
C ALA A 19 -2.58 1.52 -9.72
N ARG A 20 -2.90 0.34 -9.17
CA ARG A 20 -4.25 -0.22 -9.15
C ARG A 20 -5.18 0.56 -8.23
N GLU A 21 -4.74 0.84 -7.01
CA GLU A 21 -5.58 1.42 -5.96
C GLU A 21 -5.44 2.94 -5.84
N GLY A 22 -4.51 3.57 -6.57
CA GLY A 22 -4.30 5.02 -6.47
C GLY A 22 -3.81 5.44 -5.08
N ILE A 23 -2.83 4.72 -4.56
CA ILE A 23 -2.27 4.94 -3.23
C ILE A 23 -1.54 6.29 -3.16
N GLU A 24 -1.79 7.06 -2.11
CA GLU A 24 -1.21 8.40 -1.92
C GLU A 24 -0.37 8.54 -0.65
N SER A 25 -0.61 7.69 0.35
CA SER A 25 0.09 7.76 1.63
C SER A 25 0.29 6.38 2.25
N ILE A 26 1.08 6.35 3.32
CA ILE A 26 1.45 5.15 4.05
C ILE A 26 1.03 5.38 5.50
N ASP A 27 0.39 4.40 6.11
CA ASP A 27 0.11 4.40 7.54
C ASP A 27 0.80 3.20 8.20
N ILE A 28 1.21 3.39 9.46
CA ILE A 28 1.94 2.37 10.23
C ILE A 28 1.31 2.31 11.61
N LEU A 29 0.71 1.16 11.90
CA LEU A 29 0.10 0.89 13.20
C LEU A 29 1.05 0.04 14.04
N LEU A 30 1.38 0.53 15.23
CA LEU A 30 2.18 -0.21 16.21
C LEU A 30 1.26 -1.03 17.10
N CYS A 31 1.42 -2.34 17.04
CA CYS A 31 0.47 -3.29 17.59
C CYS A 31 1.12 -4.24 18.58
N ARG A 32 0.30 -4.77 19.49
CA ARG A 32 0.65 -5.85 20.41
C ARG A 32 -0.34 -6.99 20.30
N ASN A 33 0.10 -8.23 20.48
CA ASN A 33 -0.80 -9.36 20.56
C ASN A 33 -1.44 -9.44 21.95
N GLU A 34 -2.75 -9.19 22.02
CA GLU A 34 -3.56 -9.28 23.23
C GLU A 34 -4.37 -10.59 23.28
N ALA A 35 -4.06 -11.55 22.39
CA ALA A 35 -4.66 -12.88 22.47
C ALA A 35 -4.24 -13.60 23.77
N PRO A 36 -5.18 -14.28 24.46
CA PRO A 36 -4.83 -15.13 25.59
C PRO A 36 -3.77 -16.17 25.21
N GLU A 37 -2.89 -16.51 26.14
CA GLU A 37 -1.87 -17.54 25.93
C GLU A 37 -2.54 -18.86 25.50
N GLY A 38 -2.07 -19.43 24.38
CA GLY A 38 -2.65 -20.66 23.80
C GLY A 38 -3.88 -20.45 22.91
N ALA A 39 -4.28 -19.21 22.62
CA ALA A 39 -5.32 -18.93 21.64
C ALA A 39 -4.91 -19.39 20.23
N ALA A 40 -5.89 -19.91 19.48
CA ALA A 40 -5.68 -20.34 18.10
C ALA A 40 -5.50 -19.17 17.12
N GLU A 41 -5.98 -17.98 17.49
CA GLU A 41 -5.96 -16.78 16.66
C GLU A 41 -5.25 -15.64 17.41
N THR A 42 -4.45 -14.89 16.67
CA THR A 42 -3.83 -13.66 17.17
C THR A 42 -4.85 -12.53 17.19
N ARG A 43 -4.78 -11.68 18.22
CA ARG A 43 -5.59 -10.46 18.33
C ARG A 43 -4.66 -9.27 18.51
N PHE A 44 -4.49 -8.50 17.44
CA PHE A 44 -3.64 -7.32 17.48
C PHE A 44 -4.44 -6.09 17.90
N GLU A 45 -3.89 -5.33 18.84
CA GLU A 45 -4.41 -4.02 19.25
C GLU A 45 -3.34 -2.95 19.11
N VAL A 46 -3.74 -1.77 18.60
CA VAL A 46 -2.86 -0.61 18.50
C VAL A 46 -2.48 -0.14 19.89
N CYS A 47 -1.19 0.08 20.12
CA CYS A 47 -0.66 0.39 21.44
C CYS A 47 0.45 1.45 21.39
N ALA A 48 0.94 1.84 22.57
CA ALA A 48 2.06 2.77 22.66
C ALA A 48 3.36 2.13 22.13
N PRO A 49 4.28 2.90 21.50
CA PRO A 49 5.46 2.33 20.82
C PRO A 49 6.34 1.42 21.70
N HIS A 50 6.47 1.73 22.99
CA HIS A 50 7.30 0.95 23.91
C HIS A 50 6.69 -0.41 24.31
N LEU A 51 5.43 -0.65 23.97
CA LEU A 51 4.71 -1.92 24.20
C LEU A 51 4.54 -2.73 22.91
N ALA A 52 4.86 -2.13 21.76
CA ALA A 52 4.57 -2.73 20.47
C ALA A 52 5.51 -3.90 20.19
N GLU A 53 4.92 -4.97 19.66
CA GLU A 53 5.60 -6.20 19.27
C GLU A 53 5.60 -6.36 17.74
N ILE A 54 4.66 -5.69 17.05
CA ILE A 54 4.47 -5.76 15.59
C ILE A 54 4.21 -4.35 15.05
N ALA A 55 4.65 -4.07 13.82
CA ALA A 55 4.15 -2.96 13.02
C ALA A 55 3.36 -3.47 11.81
N CYS A 56 2.13 -3.00 11.68
CA CYS A 56 1.26 -3.26 10.54
C CYS A 56 1.36 -2.08 9.57
N ILE A 57 1.77 -2.35 8.33
CA ILE A 57 1.99 -1.34 7.30
C ILE A 57 0.78 -1.32 6.36
N TYR A 58 0.22 -0.14 6.16
CA TYR A 58 -0.92 0.08 5.28
C TYR A 58 -0.57 1.07 4.17
N ALA A 59 -1.10 0.80 2.98
CA ALA A 59 -1.15 1.73 1.87
C ALA A 59 -2.51 2.43 1.90
N VAL A 60 -2.55 3.75 1.74
CA VAL A 60 -3.78 4.54 1.91
C VAL A 60 -4.08 5.34 0.65
N THR A 61 -5.31 5.22 0.16
CA THR A 61 -5.83 5.96 -1.00
C THR A 61 -6.13 7.42 -0.66
N ALA A 62 -6.39 8.24 -1.67
CA ALA A 62 -6.81 9.64 -1.50
C ALA A 62 -8.10 9.80 -0.67
N THR A 63 -8.98 8.79 -0.66
CA THR A 63 -10.23 8.79 0.11
C THR A 63 -10.05 8.33 1.55
N GLY A 64 -8.84 7.91 1.93
CA GLY A 64 -8.52 7.40 3.27
C GLY A 64 -8.79 5.91 3.44
N GLU A 65 -9.07 5.18 2.36
CA GLU A 65 -9.20 3.71 2.42
C GLU A 65 -7.82 3.08 2.61
N ALA A 66 -7.68 2.25 3.63
CA ALA A 66 -6.42 1.61 4.00
C ALA A 66 -6.40 0.14 3.56
N THR A 67 -5.39 -0.22 2.77
CA THR A 67 -5.11 -1.59 2.35
C THR A 67 -3.91 -2.13 3.14
N PRO A 68 -4.03 -3.29 3.81
CA PRO A 68 -2.90 -3.90 4.49
C PRO A 68 -1.85 -4.33 3.48
N VAL A 69 -0.59 -3.99 3.73
CA VAL A 69 0.54 -4.32 2.87
C VAL A 69 1.38 -5.39 3.51
N HIS A 70 1.85 -5.14 4.73
CA HIS A 70 2.78 -6.05 5.39
C HIS A 70 2.79 -5.89 6.91
N ASP A 71 2.86 -7.01 7.63
CA ASP A 71 3.13 -7.03 9.07
C ASP A 71 4.56 -7.46 9.35
N VAL A 72 5.20 -6.79 10.32
CA VAL A 72 6.58 -7.06 10.73
C VAL A 72 6.73 -7.10 12.24
N ASP A 73 7.36 -8.15 12.76
CA ASP A 73 7.74 -8.23 14.17
C ASP A 73 8.81 -7.19 14.50
N LEU A 74 8.65 -6.42 15.58
CA LEU A 74 9.54 -5.32 15.98
C LEU A 74 10.84 -5.79 16.67
N THR A 75 11.54 -6.69 16.00
CA THR A 75 12.93 -7.03 16.27
C THR A 75 13.86 -6.08 15.50
N SER A 76 15.19 -6.16 15.71
CA SER A 76 16.13 -5.38 14.90
C SER A 76 15.99 -5.67 13.39
N ALA A 77 15.83 -6.95 13.02
CA ALA A 77 15.66 -7.34 11.62
C ALA A 77 14.32 -6.87 11.05
N GLY A 78 13.25 -6.92 11.86
CA GLY A 78 11.95 -6.43 11.43
C GLY A 78 11.89 -4.90 11.35
N ALA A 79 12.66 -4.16 12.15
CA ALA A 79 12.84 -2.72 11.99
C ALA A 79 13.50 -2.38 10.65
N ASP A 80 14.52 -3.15 10.24
CA ASP A 80 15.13 -3.01 8.91
C ASP A 80 14.12 -3.33 7.79
N GLN A 81 13.29 -4.36 7.98
CA GLN A 81 12.24 -4.74 7.03
C GLN A 81 11.12 -3.69 6.93
N LEU A 82 10.71 -3.10 8.06
CA LEU A 82 9.78 -1.98 8.12
C LEU A 82 10.31 -0.81 7.30
N ALA A 83 11.56 -0.39 7.56
CA ALA A 83 12.19 0.71 6.86
C ALA A 83 12.31 0.44 5.35
N ALA A 84 12.70 -0.78 4.97
CA ALA A 84 12.79 -1.19 3.57
C ALA A 84 11.42 -1.15 2.86
N THR A 85 10.37 -1.65 3.52
CA THR A 85 9.00 -1.69 2.99
C THR A 85 8.43 -0.30 2.82
N VAL A 86 8.54 0.55 3.85
CA VAL A 86 8.07 1.95 3.81
C VAL A 86 8.80 2.74 2.72
N ARG A 87 10.12 2.56 2.61
CA ARG A 87 10.89 3.18 1.53
C ARG A 87 10.41 2.72 0.15
N ALA A 88 10.15 1.43 -0.03
CA ALA A 88 9.70 0.89 -1.30
C ALA A 88 8.30 1.40 -1.69
N LEU A 89 7.36 1.47 -0.74
CA LEU A 89 6.04 2.08 -0.94
C LEU A 89 6.16 3.55 -1.33
N PHE A 90 6.99 4.31 -0.62
CA PHE A 90 7.17 5.73 -0.90
C PHE A 90 7.72 5.98 -2.31
N VAL A 91 8.70 5.18 -2.74
CA VAL A 91 9.22 5.23 -4.11
C VAL A 91 8.14 4.88 -5.12
N ALA A 92 7.36 3.82 -4.90
CA ALA A 92 6.29 3.42 -5.80
C ALA A 92 5.22 4.52 -5.97
N ILE A 93 4.83 5.19 -4.88
CA ILE A 93 3.90 6.33 -4.90
C ILE A 93 4.47 7.49 -5.73
N LEU A 94 5.74 7.82 -5.54
CA LEU A 94 6.39 8.90 -6.30
C LEU A 94 6.54 8.57 -7.78
N ASP A 95 6.92 7.34 -8.11
CA ASP A 95 7.07 6.88 -9.49
C ASP A 95 5.70 6.90 -10.20
N ALA A 96 4.65 6.38 -9.56
CA ALA A 96 3.29 6.44 -10.10
C ALA A 96 2.81 7.87 -10.37
N ARG A 97 3.15 8.82 -9.50
CA ARG A 97 2.82 10.25 -9.70
C ARG A 97 3.63 10.90 -10.81
N ARG A 98 4.89 10.52 -10.98
CA ARG A 98 5.74 11.03 -12.07
C ARG A 98 5.25 10.52 -13.43
N ASP A 99 4.81 9.27 -13.46
CA ASP A 99 4.38 8.60 -14.69
C ASP A 99 2.91 8.91 -15.02
N ALA A 100 2.19 9.62 -14.14
CA ALA A 100 0.83 10.06 -14.39
C ALA A 100 0.77 11.06 -15.57
N PRO A 101 -0.16 10.88 -16.52
CA PRO A 101 -0.27 11.77 -17.67
C PRO A 101 -0.55 13.21 -17.23
N ASP A 102 0.15 14.15 -17.84
CA ASP A 102 -0.03 15.57 -17.56
C ASP A 102 -1.45 16.03 -17.93
N ALA A 103 -1.84 17.22 -17.48
CA ALA A 103 -3.20 17.72 -17.70
C ALA A 103 -3.57 17.83 -19.19
N ALA A 104 -2.61 18.09 -20.06
CA ALA A 104 -2.85 18.17 -21.51
C ALA A 104 -3.01 16.78 -22.12
N GLN A 105 -2.20 15.81 -21.69
CA GLN A 105 -2.31 14.41 -22.10
C GLN A 105 -3.63 13.78 -21.66
N ARG A 106 -4.08 14.09 -20.43
CA ARG A 106 -5.41 13.65 -19.95
C ARG A 106 -6.54 14.28 -20.74
N HIS A 107 -6.48 15.58 -20.98
CA HIS A 107 -7.49 16.26 -21.78
C HIS A 107 -7.56 15.72 -23.21
N GLN A 108 -6.41 15.46 -23.85
CA GLN A 108 -6.38 14.87 -25.18
C GLN A 108 -6.95 13.45 -25.20
N ALA A 109 -6.58 12.61 -24.23
CA ALA A 109 -7.12 11.25 -24.12
C ALA A 109 -8.64 11.25 -23.91
N GLU A 110 -9.18 12.20 -23.13
CA GLU A 110 -10.62 12.38 -22.97
C GLU A 110 -11.30 12.79 -24.29
N GLN A 111 -10.73 13.73 -25.04
CA GLN A 111 -11.26 14.13 -26.35
C GLN A 111 -11.24 12.98 -27.37
N ASP A 112 -10.17 12.19 -27.37
CA ASP A 112 -10.02 11.03 -28.25
C ASP A 112 -11.06 9.95 -27.90
N ALA A 113 -11.29 9.69 -26.61
CA ALA A 113 -12.30 8.73 -26.15
C ALA A 113 -13.73 9.16 -26.52
N ILE A 114 -14.06 10.44 -26.33
CA ILE A 114 -15.38 11.00 -26.72
C ILE A 114 -15.58 10.91 -28.23
N SER A 115 -14.54 11.19 -29.02
CA SER A 115 -14.60 11.10 -30.48
C SER A 115 -14.78 9.65 -30.96
N ALA A 116 -14.07 8.70 -30.36
CA ALA A 116 -14.18 7.28 -30.69
C ALA A 116 -15.58 6.70 -30.37
N LEU A 117 -16.19 7.12 -29.26
CA LEU A 117 -17.56 6.75 -28.91
C LEU A 117 -18.57 7.35 -29.90
N SER A 118 -18.36 8.59 -30.34
CA SER A 118 -19.24 9.27 -31.30
C SER A 118 -19.22 8.60 -32.67
N GLN A 119 -18.06 8.12 -33.12
CA GLN A 119 -17.89 7.38 -34.38
C GLN A 119 -18.46 5.95 -34.34
N SER A 120 -18.69 5.40 -33.15
CA SER A 120 -19.25 4.04 -32.98
C SER A 120 -20.78 4.00 -32.97
N ILE A 121 -21.44 5.16 -33.06
CA ILE A 121 -22.90 5.33 -33.02
C ILE A 121 -23.48 5.59 -34.43
N GLU A 122 -22.64 5.80 -35.44
CA GLU A 122 -23.01 5.91 -36.87
C GLU A 122 -22.85 4.57 -37.62
#